data_AF-A0A1Y1CIX4-F1
#
_entry.id   AF-A0A1Y1CIX4-F1
#
_cell.length_a   1.000
_cell.length_b   1.000
_cell.length_c   1.000
_cell.angle_alpha   90.00
_cell.angle_beta   90.00
_cell.angle_gamma   90.00
#
_symmetry.space_group_name_H-M   'P 1'
#
loop_
_entity.id
_entity.type
_entity.pdbx_description
1 polymer ?
#
loop_
_entity_poly.entity_id
_entity_poly.type
_entity_poly.pdbx_seq_one_letter_code
_entity_poly.pdbx_strand_id
1 'polypeptide(L)'
;MKIKNLLLTTSLLILSTILSIAQSRENKVTVQFSSKSEKLTEATGWAQNKETGKWIENKNVINDRDCPSDWVSHISQNFKWIQFATILNSGQKYYVFLYERLGGEYKNPNMQENWEADKRTYFLIQTSTEYENLKQKIDLKSAENIKVTSKMSGYITDKNEILGGEHVYNEENLLAKITNTIEKPGYLETCFILNSQVIDGQEIVRFRLPGSCYLAEDHMKTTYFEVKTTAFKTILTE
;
A
#
# COMPACT_ATOMS: atom_id res chain seq x y z
N MET A 1 14.49 -49.27 -55.13
CA MET A 1 14.99 -48.60 -53.90
C MET A 1 14.69 -47.08 -53.86
N LYS A 2 13.60 -46.59 -54.47
CA LYS A 2 13.28 -45.14 -54.52
C LYS A 2 12.01 -44.73 -53.74
N ILE A 3 11.09 -45.66 -53.51
CA ILE A 3 9.79 -45.37 -52.85
C ILE A 3 9.91 -45.26 -51.32
N LYS A 4 10.80 -46.04 -50.69
CA LYS A 4 11.04 -45.97 -49.23
C LYS A 4 11.62 -44.61 -48.79
N ASN A 5 12.48 -44.01 -49.61
CA ASN A 5 13.06 -42.69 -49.32
C ASN A 5 12.05 -41.56 -49.51
N LEU A 6 11.05 -41.72 -50.40
CA LEU A 6 10.01 -40.72 -50.66
C LEU A 6 8.96 -40.66 -49.52
N LEU A 7 8.65 -41.81 -48.91
CA LEU A 7 7.74 -41.92 -47.75
C LEU A 7 8.41 -41.40 -46.46
N LEU A 8 9.72 -41.57 -46.33
CA LEU A 8 10.48 -41.08 -45.18
C LEU A 8 10.63 -39.55 -45.22
N THR A 9 10.84 -38.97 -46.41
CA THR A 9 10.95 -37.51 -46.58
C THR A 9 9.60 -36.82 -46.42
N THR A 10 8.50 -37.40 -46.92
CA THR A 10 7.15 -36.84 -46.70
C THR A 10 6.69 -36.94 -45.24
N SER A 11 7.02 -38.01 -44.51
CA SER A 11 6.73 -38.11 -43.07
C SER A 11 7.53 -37.11 -42.23
N LEU A 12 8.78 -36.81 -42.59
CA LEU A 12 9.60 -35.80 -41.90
C LEU A 12 9.06 -34.37 -42.10
N LEU A 13 8.51 -34.08 -43.28
CA LEU A 13 7.93 -32.78 -43.63
C LEU A 13 6.59 -32.50 -42.95
N ILE A 14 5.82 -33.55 -42.65
CA ILE A 14 4.55 -33.39 -41.92
C ILE A 14 4.84 -33.19 -40.42
N LEU A 15 5.83 -33.88 -39.85
CA LEU A 15 6.19 -33.74 -38.44
C LEU A 15 6.79 -32.36 -38.09
N SER A 16 7.46 -31.69 -39.04
CA SER A 16 8.02 -30.35 -38.83
C SER A 16 6.96 -29.24 -38.77
N THR A 17 5.79 -29.46 -39.38
CA THR A 17 4.69 -28.47 -39.35
C THR A 17 3.92 -28.46 -38.02
N ILE A 18 3.99 -29.53 -37.24
CA ILE A 18 3.24 -29.66 -35.97
C ILE A 18 4.01 -29.00 -34.80
N LEU A 19 5.30 -28.72 -34.95
CA LEU A 19 6.15 -28.13 -33.90
C LEU A 19 6.25 -26.59 -33.95
N SER A 20 5.54 -25.93 -34.87
CA SER A 20 5.69 -24.49 -35.12
C SER A 20 4.44 -23.67 -34.77
N ILE A 21 3.61 -24.12 -33.84
CA ILE A 21 2.66 -23.21 -33.17
C ILE A 21 3.48 -22.42 -32.14
N ALA A 22 4.23 -21.43 -32.62
CA ALA A 22 4.84 -20.45 -31.76
C ALA A 22 3.70 -19.70 -31.05
N GLN A 23 3.54 -19.92 -29.75
CA GLN A 23 2.62 -19.14 -28.95
C GLN A 23 3.06 -17.67 -29.05
N SER A 24 2.18 -16.80 -29.55
CA SER A 24 2.42 -15.36 -29.56
C SER A 24 2.68 -14.91 -28.12
N ARG A 25 3.75 -14.15 -27.93
CA ARG A 25 4.00 -13.50 -26.64
C ARG A 25 2.97 -12.37 -26.52
N GLU A 26 1.90 -12.63 -25.79
CA GLU A 26 0.96 -11.58 -25.39
C GLU A 26 1.42 -11.01 -24.06
N ASN A 27 1.76 -9.72 -24.05
CA ASN A 27 2.05 -9.02 -22.81
C ASN A 27 0.77 -8.90 -22.00
N LYS A 28 0.84 -9.24 -20.71
CA LYS A 28 -0.27 -8.93 -19.80
C LYS A 28 -0.48 -7.41 -19.79
N VAL A 29 -1.72 -6.96 -19.92
CA VAL A 29 -2.05 -5.55 -19.79
C VAL A 29 -1.85 -5.15 -18.32
N THR A 30 -0.82 -4.38 -18.05
CA THR A 30 -0.59 -3.79 -16.73
C THR A 30 -1.49 -2.59 -16.56
N VAL A 31 -2.28 -2.55 -15.48
CA VAL A 31 -3.12 -1.39 -15.16
C VAL A 31 -2.26 -0.15 -14.96
N GLN A 32 -2.81 1.02 -15.24
CA GLN A 32 -2.14 2.31 -14.98
C GLN A 32 -2.93 3.10 -13.93
N PHE A 33 -2.24 3.99 -13.23
CA PHE A 33 -2.92 4.98 -12.40
C PHE A 33 -3.68 5.96 -13.29
N SER A 34 -5.00 5.98 -13.15
CA SER A 34 -5.87 6.95 -13.83
C SER A 34 -5.73 8.35 -13.24
N SER A 35 -5.46 8.44 -11.94
CA SER A 35 -5.17 9.69 -11.24
C SER A 35 -4.39 9.43 -9.95
N LYS A 36 -3.71 10.46 -9.44
CA LYS A 36 -3.05 10.48 -8.14
C LYS A 36 -3.35 11.83 -7.47
N SER A 37 -3.73 11.82 -6.21
CA SER A 37 -3.94 13.02 -5.41
C SER A 37 -2.62 13.73 -5.11
N GLU A 38 -2.66 14.84 -4.38
CA GLU A 38 -1.45 15.35 -3.73
C GLU A 38 -0.92 14.35 -2.68
N LYS A 39 0.27 14.64 -2.16
CA LYS A 39 0.88 13.87 -1.07
C LYS A 39 0.71 14.61 0.25
N LEU A 40 0.19 13.91 1.26
CA LEU A 40 0.26 14.36 2.63
C LEU A 40 1.61 13.93 3.19
N THR A 41 2.47 14.89 3.47
CA THR A 41 3.84 14.64 3.97
C THR A 41 3.99 14.92 5.45
N GLU A 42 2.96 15.47 6.10
CA GLU A 42 3.02 15.91 7.49
C GLU A 42 1.72 15.62 8.25
N ALA A 43 1.83 15.00 9.41
CA ALA A 43 0.79 14.89 10.44
C ALA A 43 1.44 14.82 11.83
N THR A 44 0.69 15.21 12.85
CA THR A 44 1.13 15.03 14.24
C THR A 44 0.72 13.64 14.71
N GLY A 45 1.69 12.80 15.05
CA GLY A 45 1.44 11.53 15.70
C GLY A 45 1.34 11.71 17.21
N TRP A 46 0.15 11.47 17.74
CA TRP A 46 -0.15 11.51 19.16
C TRP A 46 -0.11 10.11 19.75
N ALA A 47 0.50 9.97 20.92
CA ALA A 47 0.42 8.76 21.73
C ALA A 47 0.41 9.11 23.22
N GLN A 48 -0.43 8.41 23.98
CA GLN A 48 -0.41 8.52 25.44
C GLN A 48 0.75 7.69 26.02
N ASN A 49 1.64 8.34 26.75
CA ASN A 49 2.70 7.69 27.50
C ASN A 49 2.08 6.77 28.57
N LYS A 50 2.39 5.47 28.50
CA LYS A 50 1.76 4.45 29.36
C LYS A 50 2.10 4.60 30.85
N GLU A 51 3.25 5.18 31.16
CA GLU A 51 3.75 5.33 32.54
C GLU A 51 3.20 6.59 33.20
N THR A 52 3.10 7.69 32.46
CA THR A 52 2.75 9.01 33.01
C THR A 52 1.33 9.46 32.65
N GLY A 53 0.67 8.81 31.69
CA GLY A 53 -0.63 9.22 31.15
C GLY A 53 -0.60 10.49 30.30
N LYS A 54 0.58 11.11 30.10
CA LYS A 54 0.73 12.34 29.32
C LYS A 54 0.72 12.04 27.82
N TRP A 55 0.14 12.95 27.04
CA TRP A 55 0.21 12.91 25.59
C TRP A 55 1.59 13.35 25.10
N ILE A 56 2.14 12.57 24.17
CA ILE A 56 3.40 12.84 23.48
C ILE A 56 3.06 13.06 22.00
N GLU A 57 3.58 14.14 21.43
CA GLU A 57 3.51 14.43 20.01
C GLU A 57 4.84 14.09 19.33
N ASN A 58 4.75 13.53 18.13
CA ASN A 58 5.88 13.30 17.26
C ASN A 58 5.48 13.58 15.80
N LYS A 59 6.38 14.14 14.99
CA LYS A 59 6.09 14.38 13.57
C LYS A 59 6.10 13.06 12.78
N ASN A 60 5.01 12.74 12.09
CA ASN A 60 4.87 11.59 11.19
C ASN A 60 5.13 10.20 11.78
N VAL A 61 5.18 10.07 13.11
CA VAL A 61 5.31 8.78 13.80
C VAL A 61 4.45 8.77 15.06
N ILE A 62 3.83 7.63 15.35
CA ILE A 62 3.11 7.42 16.62
C ILE A 62 4.04 6.66 17.56
N ASN A 63 4.54 7.35 18.60
CA ASN A 63 5.37 6.75 19.64
C ASN A 63 5.03 7.36 21.01
N ASP A 64 5.01 6.54 22.06
CA ASP A 64 4.62 6.95 23.42
C ASP A 64 5.73 7.67 24.20
N ARG A 65 6.81 8.02 23.49
CA ARG A 65 8.00 8.75 23.92
C ARG A 65 8.49 9.61 22.75
N ASP A 66 9.32 10.60 23.05
CA ASP A 66 10.00 11.38 22.00
C ASP A 66 10.80 10.42 21.10
N CYS A 67 10.63 10.55 19.79
CA CYS A 67 11.14 9.62 18.80
C CYS A 67 12.23 10.29 17.97
N PRO A 68 13.52 9.99 18.24
CA PRO A 68 14.60 10.55 17.44
C PRO A 68 14.54 9.99 16.01
N SER A 69 15.07 10.76 15.06
CA SER A 69 14.92 10.49 13.62
C SER A 69 15.49 9.15 13.16
N ASP A 70 16.54 8.68 13.82
CA ASP A 70 17.18 7.39 13.61
C ASP A 70 16.33 6.21 14.12
N TRP A 71 15.45 6.44 15.08
CA TRP A 71 14.55 5.43 15.64
C TRP A 71 13.22 5.27 14.89
N VAL A 72 12.80 6.30 14.13
CA VAL A 72 11.51 6.33 13.43
C VAL A 72 11.30 5.09 12.55
N SER A 73 12.36 4.61 11.92
CA SER A 73 12.35 3.46 11.01
C SER A 73 11.92 2.14 11.67
N HIS A 74 12.11 2.03 12.99
CA HIS A 74 11.72 0.86 13.79
C HIS A 74 10.24 0.88 14.21
N ILE A 75 9.54 2.01 14.03
CA ILE A 75 8.14 2.17 14.46
C ILE A 75 7.18 1.84 13.31
N SER A 76 6.19 0.97 13.54
CA SER A 76 5.26 0.52 12.48
C SER A 76 4.33 1.61 11.96
N GLN A 77 3.90 2.51 12.85
CA GLN A 77 3.05 3.65 12.53
C GLN A 77 3.93 4.88 12.27
N ASN A 78 4.61 4.88 11.14
CA ASN A 78 5.34 6.03 10.61
C ASN A 78 5.04 6.19 9.12
N PHE A 79 5.20 7.39 8.58
CA PHE A 79 5.17 7.60 7.13
C PHE A 79 6.07 8.75 6.69
N LYS A 80 6.48 8.71 5.43
CA LYS A 80 7.12 9.83 4.72
C LYS A 80 6.10 10.60 3.89
N TRP A 81 5.21 9.89 3.21
CA TRP A 81 4.09 10.47 2.48
C TRP A 81 2.90 9.51 2.43
N ILE A 82 1.70 10.07 2.28
CA ILE A 82 0.43 9.37 2.05
C ILE A 82 -0.22 9.96 0.79
N GLN A 83 -0.86 9.13 -0.03
CA GLN A 83 -1.51 9.54 -1.28
C GLN A 83 -2.68 8.60 -1.61
N PHE A 84 -3.77 9.10 -2.18
CA PHE A 84 -4.73 8.24 -2.87
C PHE A 84 -4.46 8.25 -4.38
N ALA A 85 -4.66 7.09 -5.00
CA ALA A 85 -4.60 6.94 -6.43
C ALA A 85 -5.81 6.18 -6.94
N THR A 86 -6.18 6.41 -8.19
CA THR A 86 -7.24 5.64 -8.86
C THR A 86 -6.63 4.72 -9.90
N ILE A 87 -7.17 3.51 -10.02
CA ILE A 87 -6.87 2.59 -11.13
C ILE A 87 -8.17 2.06 -11.76
N LEU A 88 -8.09 1.68 -13.02
CA LEU A 88 -9.13 0.94 -13.73
C LEU A 88 -8.62 -0.46 -14.04
N ASN A 89 -9.24 -1.48 -13.46
CA ASN A 89 -8.90 -2.88 -13.74
C ASN A 89 -10.15 -3.62 -14.24
N SER A 90 -10.08 -4.17 -15.47
CA SER A 90 -11.20 -4.90 -16.09
C SER A 90 -12.54 -4.14 -16.08
N GLY A 91 -12.49 -2.81 -16.28
CA GLY A 91 -13.68 -1.94 -16.27
C GLY A 91 -14.16 -1.52 -14.87
N GLN A 92 -13.54 -2.01 -13.81
CA GLN A 92 -13.86 -1.65 -12.43
C GLN A 92 -12.88 -0.60 -11.88
N LYS A 93 -13.42 0.51 -11.34
CA LYS A 93 -12.66 1.60 -10.71
C LYS A 93 -12.34 1.21 -9.26
N TYR A 94 -11.06 1.28 -8.90
CA TYR A 94 -10.57 1.08 -7.54
C TYR A 94 -9.80 2.31 -7.07
N TYR A 95 -9.83 2.52 -5.76
CA TYR A 95 -9.09 3.56 -5.06
C TYR A 95 -8.00 2.90 -4.23
N VAL A 96 -6.78 3.39 -4.35
CA VAL A 96 -5.60 2.81 -3.72
C VAL A 96 -5.06 3.84 -2.73
N PHE A 97 -5.16 3.52 -1.44
CA PHE A 97 -4.48 4.27 -0.39
C PHE A 97 -3.01 3.83 -0.36
N LEU A 98 -2.10 4.74 -0.70
CA LEU A 98 -0.66 4.52 -0.78
C LEU A 98 0.04 5.27 0.35
N TYR A 99 1.05 4.65 0.96
CA TYR A 99 1.95 5.34 1.88
C TYR A 99 3.36 4.75 1.86
N GLU A 100 4.37 5.62 1.86
CA GLU A 100 5.77 5.21 2.04
C GLU A 100 6.13 5.31 3.51
N ARG A 101 6.73 4.26 4.07
CA ARG A 101 7.32 4.29 5.40
C ARG A 101 8.76 4.79 5.33
N LEU A 102 9.18 5.51 6.37
CA LEU A 102 10.59 5.61 6.73
C LEU A 102 10.96 4.25 7.33
N GLY A 103 11.78 3.48 6.63
CA GLY A 103 12.05 2.08 6.94
C GLY A 103 13.52 1.71 6.84
N GLY A 104 13.79 0.47 7.20
CA GLY A 104 15.08 -0.18 7.09
C GLY A 104 15.06 -1.52 7.82
N GLU A 105 16.17 -2.22 7.73
CA GLU A 105 16.38 -3.47 8.44
C GLU A 105 17.87 -3.76 8.62
N TYR A 106 18.20 -4.59 9.60
CA TYR A 106 19.55 -5.08 9.77
C TYR A 106 19.84 -6.14 8.72
N LYS A 107 20.98 -6.01 8.01
CA LYS A 107 21.50 -7.04 7.10
C LYS A 107 21.64 -8.40 7.79
N ASN A 108 22.01 -8.38 9.08
CA ASN A 108 22.04 -9.54 9.95
C ASN A 108 20.99 -9.38 11.07
N PRO A 109 19.71 -9.76 10.86
CA PRO A 109 18.63 -9.52 11.82
C PRO A 109 18.90 -10.12 13.21
N ASN A 110 19.54 -11.29 13.26
CA ASN A 110 19.82 -12.00 14.50
C ASN A 110 20.90 -11.31 15.35
N MET A 111 21.79 -10.55 14.73
CA MET A 111 22.89 -9.84 15.41
C MET A 111 22.62 -8.34 15.55
N GLN A 112 21.57 -7.83 14.89
CA GLN A 112 21.25 -6.40 14.82
C GLN A 112 22.43 -5.55 14.32
N GLU A 113 23.16 -6.08 13.36
CA GLU A 113 24.32 -5.41 12.75
C GLU A 113 24.01 -4.94 11.33
N ASN A 114 24.65 -3.84 10.93
CA ASN A 114 24.59 -3.25 9.59
C ASN A 114 23.15 -2.90 9.20
N TRP A 115 22.58 -1.88 9.86
CA TRP A 115 21.28 -1.33 9.49
C TRP A 115 21.36 -0.68 8.11
N GLU A 116 20.46 -1.08 7.21
CA GLU A 116 20.31 -0.52 5.89
C GLU A 116 18.89 0.05 5.77
N ALA A 117 18.79 1.33 5.41
CA ALA A 117 17.51 1.96 5.14
C ALA A 117 16.91 1.37 3.86
N ASP A 118 15.60 1.19 3.83
CA ASP A 118 14.89 0.73 2.64
C ASP A 118 13.64 1.58 2.36
N LYS A 119 13.26 1.64 1.09
CA LYS A 119 12.01 2.23 0.65
C LYS A 119 10.95 1.15 0.65
N ARG A 120 9.84 1.40 1.35
CA ARG A 120 8.67 0.54 1.35
C ARG A 120 7.41 1.35 1.11
N THR A 121 6.76 1.13 -0.04
CA THR A 121 5.43 1.69 -0.31
C THR A 121 4.39 0.61 -0.05
N TYR A 122 3.50 0.90 0.88
CA TYR A 122 2.36 0.09 1.24
C TYR A 122 1.13 0.57 0.47
N PHE A 123 0.20 -0.35 0.27
CA PHE A 123 -1.07 -0.05 -0.37
C PHE A 123 -2.23 -0.78 0.31
N LEU A 124 -3.40 -0.14 0.31
CA LEU A 124 -4.69 -0.70 0.66
C LEU A 124 -5.69 -0.32 -0.43
N ILE A 125 -6.34 -1.31 -1.04
CA ILE A 125 -7.24 -1.11 -2.18
C ILE A 125 -8.68 -1.13 -1.68
N GLN A 126 -9.45 -0.15 -2.14
CA GLN A 126 -10.85 0.09 -1.81
C GLN A 126 -11.67 0.08 -3.10
N THR A 127 -12.89 -0.44 -2.99
CA THR A 127 -13.92 -0.29 -4.02
C THR A 127 -14.44 1.14 -4.06
N SER A 128 -15.10 1.52 -5.15
CA SER A 128 -15.72 2.85 -5.28
C SER A 128 -16.74 3.12 -4.18
N THR A 129 -17.54 2.12 -3.78
CA THR A 129 -18.53 2.25 -2.70
C THR A 129 -17.87 2.54 -1.35
N GLU A 130 -16.78 1.85 -1.02
CA GLU A 130 -16.05 2.06 0.24
C GLU A 130 -15.41 3.45 0.28
N TYR A 131 -14.85 3.88 -0.85
CA TYR A 131 -14.20 5.19 -0.96
C TYR A 131 -15.19 6.36 -0.86
N GLU A 132 -16.34 6.27 -1.52
CA GLU A 132 -17.35 7.33 -1.44
C GLU A 132 -18.00 7.39 -0.05
N ASN A 133 -18.21 6.23 0.60
CA ASN A 133 -18.68 6.19 1.99
C ASN A 133 -17.67 6.86 2.94
N LEU A 134 -16.37 6.59 2.75
CA LEU A 134 -15.30 7.25 3.47
C LEU A 134 -15.37 8.79 3.32
N LYS A 135 -15.44 9.29 2.08
CA LYS A 135 -15.55 10.73 1.78
C LYS A 135 -16.75 11.37 2.47
N GLN A 136 -17.93 10.78 2.31
CA GLN A 136 -19.17 11.27 2.93
C GLN A 136 -19.06 11.34 4.45
N LYS A 137 -18.52 10.30 5.09
CA LYS A 137 -18.38 10.29 6.56
C LYS A 137 -17.34 11.29 7.06
N ILE A 138 -16.27 11.55 6.31
CA ILE A 138 -15.31 12.60 6.66
C ILE A 138 -16.03 13.96 6.71
N ASP A 139 -16.93 14.25 5.78
CA ASP A 139 -17.66 15.52 5.73
C ASP A 139 -18.67 15.72 6.87
N LEU A 140 -19.19 14.62 7.45
CA LEU A 140 -20.14 14.67 8.57
C LEU A 140 -19.51 15.16 9.88
N LYS A 141 -18.19 15.02 10.05
CA LYS A 141 -17.44 15.46 11.24
C LYS A 141 -18.03 14.91 12.56
N SER A 142 -18.55 13.67 12.53
CA SER A 142 -19.31 13.09 13.63
C SER A 142 -18.46 12.58 14.79
N ALA A 143 -17.12 12.64 14.68
CA ALA A 143 -16.16 11.97 15.57
C ALA A 143 -16.26 10.44 15.62
N GLU A 144 -17.21 9.83 14.88
CA GLU A 144 -17.35 8.38 14.82
C GLU A 144 -16.19 7.76 14.04
N ASN A 145 -15.68 6.64 14.55
CA ASN A 145 -14.64 5.88 13.86
C ASN A 145 -15.18 5.25 12.57
N ILE A 146 -14.57 5.64 11.46
CA ILE A 146 -14.76 5.09 10.13
C ILE A 146 -13.71 4.00 9.93
N LYS A 147 -14.15 2.75 9.86
CA LYS A 147 -13.28 1.59 9.62
C LYS A 147 -13.44 1.13 8.18
N VAL A 148 -12.36 1.19 7.42
CA VAL A 148 -12.27 0.64 6.06
C VAL A 148 -11.46 -0.64 6.09
N THR A 149 -12.15 -1.76 5.92
CA THR A 149 -11.59 -3.12 5.88
C THR A 149 -11.27 -3.51 4.44
N SER A 150 -10.12 -4.11 4.18
CA SER A 150 -9.83 -4.71 2.87
C SER A 150 -8.86 -5.88 2.99
N LYS A 151 -9.10 -6.90 2.16
CA LYS A 151 -8.20 -8.04 1.93
C LYS A 151 -7.19 -7.76 0.82
N MET A 152 -7.35 -6.63 0.13
CA MET A 152 -6.53 -6.22 -0.99
C MET A 152 -5.48 -5.20 -0.52
N SER A 153 -4.52 -5.67 0.26
CA SER A 153 -3.41 -4.86 0.79
C SER A 153 -2.06 -5.50 0.51
N GLY A 154 -1.00 -4.71 0.59
CA GLY A 154 0.36 -5.20 0.38
C GLY A 154 1.39 -4.08 0.41
N TYR A 155 2.60 -4.40 -0.05
CA TYR A 155 3.69 -3.43 -0.22
C TYR A 155 4.68 -3.87 -1.29
N ILE A 156 5.50 -2.93 -1.74
CA ILE A 156 6.72 -3.13 -2.54
C ILE A 156 7.92 -2.54 -1.80
N THR A 157 9.11 -3.09 -2.02
CA THR A 157 10.37 -2.64 -1.39
C THR A 157 11.54 -2.66 -2.36
N ASP A 158 12.48 -1.72 -2.20
CA ASP A 158 13.72 -1.63 -3.00
C ASP A 158 14.86 -2.53 -2.48
N LYS A 159 14.69 -3.19 -1.34
CA LYS A 159 15.70 -4.06 -0.73
C LYS A 159 16.30 -5.10 -1.70
N ASN A 160 15.50 -5.65 -2.60
CA ASN A 160 15.94 -6.72 -3.50
C ASN A 160 16.51 -6.21 -4.83
N GLU A 161 16.60 -4.89 -5.04
CA GLU A 161 17.12 -4.29 -6.27
C GLU A 161 18.58 -4.67 -6.52
N ILE A 162 19.40 -4.65 -5.47
CA ILE A 162 20.83 -4.96 -5.55
C ILE A 162 21.13 -6.43 -5.92
N LEU A 163 20.13 -7.31 -5.88
CA LEU A 163 20.24 -8.72 -6.27
C LEU A 163 19.86 -8.96 -7.74
N GLY A 164 19.59 -7.90 -8.52
CA GLY A 164 19.24 -8.00 -9.94
C GLY A 164 17.89 -8.69 -10.19
N GLY A 165 17.00 -8.70 -9.20
CA GLY A 165 15.71 -9.41 -9.26
C GLY A 165 14.65 -8.70 -10.12
N GLU A 166 13.62 -9.46 -10.51
CA GLU A 166 12.45 -9.00 -11.28
C GLU A 166 11.54 -7.98 -10.53
N HIS A 167 11.91 -7.59 -9.30
CA HIS A 167 11.07 -6.80 -8.39
C HIS A 167 11.71 -5.45 -8.03
N VAL A 168 12.24 -4.76 -9.03
CA VAL A 168 12.75 -3.39 -8.89
C VAL A 168 11.66 -2.46 -8.36
N TYR A 169 12.00 -1.56 -7.45
CA TYR A 169 11.08 -0.55 -6.92
C TYR A 169 10.81 0.50 -8.00
N ASN A 170 9.71 0.29 -8.71
CA ASN A 170 9.22 1.22 -9.70
C ASN A 170 7.69 1.15 -9.77
N GLU A 171 7.11 2.10 -10.51
CA GLU A 171 5.66 2.21 -10.66
C GLU A 171 5.03 0.99 -11.36
N GLU A 172 5.71 0.43 -12.36
CA GLU A 172 5.24 -0.75 -13.09
C GLU A 172 5.09 -1.96 -12.15
N ASN A 173 6.08 -2.21 -11.31
CA ASN A 173 6.05 -3.32 -10.35
C ASN A 173 5.06 -3.06 -9.20
N LEU A 174 4.88 -1.80 -8.78
CA LEU A 174 3.80 -1.45 -7.85
C LEU A 174 2.43 -1.77 -8.47
N LEU A 175 2.18 -1.37 -9.71
CA LEU A 175 0.94 -1.63 -10.44
C LEU A 175 0.73 -3.13 -10.69
N ALA A 176 1.78 -3.87 -11.03
CA ALA A 176 1.74 -5.32 -11.17
C ALA A 176 1.36 -6.00 -9.85
N LYS A 177 1.93 -5.55 -8.73
CA LYS A 177 1.61 -6.05 -7.39
C LYS A 177 0.15 -5.76 -7.01
N ILE A 178 -0.31 -4.52 -7.23
CA ILE A 178 -1.70 -4.10 -7.02
C ILE A 178 -2.66 -4.96 -7.86
N THR A 179 -2.37 -5.14 -9.15
CA THR A 179 -3.18 -5.96 -10.06
C THR A 179 -3.30 -7.40 -9.56
N ASN A 180 -2.18 -8.01 -9.18
CA ASN A 180 -2.16 -9.36 -8.63
C ASN A 180 -2.97 -9.45 -7.32
N THR A 181 -2.88 -8.44 -6.45
CA THR A 181 -3.67 -8.39 -5.21
C THR A 181 -5.17 -8.24 -5.45
N ILE A 182 -5.60 -7.59 -6.55
CA ILE A 182 -7.01 -7.54 -6.96
C ILE A 182 -7.48 -8.91 -7.47
N GLU A 183 -6.67 -9.55 -8.30
CA GLU A 183 -6.97 -10.89 -8.85
C GLU A 183 -6.97 -11.99 -7.78
N LYS A 184 -6.08 -11.85 -6.78
CA LYS A 184 -5.87 -12.82 -5.71
C LYS A 184 -5.78 -12.09 -4.36
N PRO A 185 -6.93 -11.63 -3.81
CA PRO A 185 -6.95 -11.00 -2.49
C PRO A 185 -6.39 -11.92 -1.40
N GLY A 186 -5.81 -11.31 -0.36
CA GLY A 186 -5.31 -12.05 0.79
C GLY A 186 -6.43 -12.67 1.61
N TYR A 187 -6.06 -13.51 2.57
CA TYR A 187 -7.01 -14.07 3.55
C TYR A 187 -7.28 -13.11 4.71
N LEU A 188 -6.24 -12.39 5.15
CA LEU A 188 -6.29 -11.50 6.30
C LEU A 188 -6.80 -10.12 5.90
N GLU A 189 -7.70 -9.59 6.72
CA GLU A 189 -8.19 -8.23 6.56
C GLU A 189 -7.23 -7.23 7.19
N THR A 190 -6.98 -6.15 6.44
CA THR A 190 -6.28 -4.97 6.93
C THR A 190 -7.30 -3.85 7.10
N CYS A 191 -7.17 -3.07 8.17
CA CYS A 191 -8.06 -1.95 8.47
C CYS A 191 -7.32 -0.63 8.41
N PHE A 192 -7.84 0.28 7.61
CA PHE A 192 -7.59 1.71 7.73
C PHE A 192 -8.70 2.32 8.60
N ILE A 193 -8.32 3.05 9.64
CA ILE A 193 -9.28 3.66 10.57
C ILE A 193 -9.01 5.15 10.70
N LEU A 194 -10.08 5.93 10.70
CA LEU A 194 -10.04 7.37 10.85
C LEU A 194 -11.34 7.91 11.43
N ASN A 195 -11.32 9.14 11.89
CA ASN A 195 -12.52 9.92 12.16
C ASN A 195 -12.26 11.39 11.80
N SER A 196 -13.34 12.15 11.63
CA SER A 196 -13.31 13.59 11.41
C SER A 196 -14.13 14.27 12.50
N GLN A 197 -13.65 15.39 13.00
CA GLN A 197 -14.30 16.11 14.10
C GLN A 197 -13.84 17.57 14.18
N VAL A 198 -14.53 18.35 15.02
CA VAL A 198 -14.14 19.72 15.36
C VAL A 198 -13.59 19.71 16.79
N ILE A 199 -12.34 20.14 16.97
CA ILE A 199 -11.69 20.29 18.28
C ILE A 199 -11.18 21.71 18.40
N ASP A 200 -11.55 22.40 19.47
CA ASP A 200 -11.16 23.78 19.74
C ASP A 200 -11.40 24.73 18.55
N GLY A 201 -12.52 24.51 17.85
CA GLY A 201 -12.91 25.27 16.66
C GLY A 201 -12.16 24.89 15.37
N GLN A 202 -11.28 23.88 15.39
CA GLN A 202 -10.54 23.40 14.23
C GLN A 202 -11.11 22.08 13.71
N GLU A 203 -11.34 22.01 12.41
CA GLU A 203 -11.69 20.77 11.73
C GLU A 203 -10.44 19.91 11.54
N ILE A 204 -10.47 18.71 12.13
CA ILE A 204 -9.36 17.77 12.07
C ILE A 204 -9.82 16.40 11.58
N VAL A 205 -8.87 15.66 11.03
CA VAL A 205 -8.97 14.22 10.77
C VAL A 205 -7.95 13.52 11.65
N ARG A 206 -8.42 12.52 12.40
CA ARG A 206 -7.55 11.58 13.10
C ARG A 206 -7.53 10.26 12.38
N PHE A 207 -6.37 9.64 12.22
CA PHE A 207 -6.26 8.37 11.52
C PHE A 207 -5.13 7.50 12.03
N ARG A 208 -5.13 6.23 11.66
CA ARG A 208 -3.99 5.33 11.80
C ARG A 208 -3.68 4.68 10.47
N LEU A 209 -2.42 4.39 10.22
CA LEU A 209 -2.02 3.67 9.01
C LEU A 209 -2.59 2.24 9.04
N PRO A 210 -2.89 1.66 7.85
CA PRO A 210 -3.43 0.32 7.72
C PRO A 210 -2.71 -0.71 8.60
N GLY A 211 -3.49 -1.51 9.33
CA GLY A 211 -2.97 -2.54 10.24
C GLY A 211 -4.01 -3.59 10.60
N SER A 212 -3.80 -4.30 11.71
CA SER A 212 -4.74 -5.31 12.20
C SER A 212 -6.10 -4.69 12.53
N CYS A 213 -7.18 -5.31 12.04
CA CYS A 213 -8.54 -4.90 12.33
C CYS A 213 -8.97 -5.11 13.79
N TYR A 214 -8.33 -6.04 14.50
CA TYR A 214 -8.76 -6.46 15.84
C TYR A 214 -8.64 -5.34 16.89
N LEU A 215 -7.57 -4.54 16.83
CA LEU A 215 -7.28 -3.49 17.81
C LEU A 215 -7.48 -2.07 17.24
N ALA A 216 -7.99 -1.94 16.01
CA ALA A 216 -8.00 -0.68 15.28
C ALA A 216 -8.73 0.44 16.05
N GLU A 217 -9.92 0.16 16.56
CA GLU A 217 -10.75 1.13 17.29
C GLU A 217 -10.20 1.46 18.67
N ASP A 218 -9.66 0.48 19.40
CA ASP A 218 -9.08 0.72 20.72
C ASP A 218 -7.84 1.60 20.65
N HIS A 219 -7.02 1.42 19.61
CA HIS A 219 -5.84 2.27 19.41
C HIS A 219 -6.20 3.74 19.18
N MET A 220 -7.34 4.05 18.54
CA MET A 220 -7.78 5.43 18.31
C MET A 220 -8.04 6.22 19.60
N LYS A 221 -8.20 5.54 20.75
CA LYS A 221 -8.39 6.21 22.05
C LYS A 221 -7.10 6.81 22.61
N THR A 222 -5.96 6.20 22.31
CA THR A 222 -4.68 6.52 22.95
C THR A 222 -3.55 6.81 21.97
N THR A 223 -3.73 6.53 20.68
CA THR A 223 -2.67 6.64 19.67
C THR A 223 -3.23 6.90 18.25
N TYR A 224 -2.91 8.02 17.63
CA TYR A 224 -3.40 8.39 16.30
C TYR A 224 -2.54 9.47 15.64
N PHE A 225 -2.59 9.56 14.32
CA PHE A 225 -2.19 10.76 13.59
C PHE A 225 -3.31 11.78 13.62
N GLU A 226 -2.97 13.06 13.61
CA GLU A 226 -3.89 14.18 13.54
C GLU A 226 -3.40 15.20 12.52
N VAL A 227 -4.34 15.70 11.72
CA VAL A 227 -4.08 16.69 10.68
C VAL A 227 -5.33 17.54 10.46
N LYS A 228 -5.17 18.77 9.98
CA LYS A 228 -6.30 19.60 9.56
C LYS A 228 -7.08 18.93 8.43
N THR A 229 -8.41 18.99 8.51
CA THR A 229 -9.29 18.42 7.47
C THR A 229 -8.99 18.98 6.08
N THR A 230 -8.65 20.27 5.99
CA THR A 230 -8.27 20.91 4.71
C THR A 230 -7.05 20.26 4.06
N ALA A 231 -6.02 19.92 4.86
CA ALA A 231 -4.83 19.24 4.38
C ALA A 231 -5.11 17.76 4.05
N PHE A 232 -5.94 17.07 4.84
CA PHE A 232 -6.33 15.70 4.51
C PHE A 232 -7.17 15.63 3.22
N LYS A 233 -8.01 16.63 2.95
CA LYS A 233 -8.83 16.66 1.74
C LYS A 233 -8.02 16.80 0.45
N THR A 234 -6.80 17.35 0.49
CA THR A 234 -5.96 17.45 -0.72
C THR A 234 -5.46 16.09 -1.21
N ILE A 235 -5.45 15.07 -0.33
CA ILE A 235 -5.12 13.71 -0.72
C ILE A 235 -6.34 12.87 -1.14
N LEU A 236 -7.56 13.42 -1.11
CA LEU A 236 -8.72 12.71 -1.63
C LEU A 236 -8.82 12.94 -3.15
N THR A 237 -8.92 11.85 -3.91
CA THR A 237 -9.16 11.89 -5.36
C THR A 237 -10.64 12.11 -5.67
N GLU A 238 -10.91 12.72 -6.83
CA GLU A 238 -12.26 12.90 -7.37
C GLU A 238 -12.98 11.57 -7.68
#